data_AF-A0A815KRR0-F1
#
_entry.id   AF-A0A815KRR0-F1
#
_cell.length_a   1.000
_cell.length_b   1.000
_cell.length_c   1.000
_cell.angle_alpha   90.00
_cell.angle_beta   90.00
_cell.angle_gamma   90.00
#
_symmetry.space_group_name_H-M   'P 1'
#
loop_
_entity.id
_entity.type
_entity.pdbx_description
1 polymer ?
#
loop_
_entity_poly.entity_id
_entity_poly.type
_entity_poly.pdbx_seq_one_letter_code
_entity_poly.pdbx_strand_id
1 'polypeptide(L)'
;MSSPAHAIYSSTLSLNLQGYEFQPQYGVQLIFNETAESLLLCAAVCSQNPSCRTFDYDSSSHRCRLFEADLTNGAIIAMTSQTSIVGSVILSASLYASMYNQSCSACRENRYQTCSSTTNMCQCPGNSYWNGSMCPLQLFANATCSQIDACRSDLNLSCIINSFGEFTQCLIELTTSSTETVYAVWNTTAGSDSNLASNGTGIGKYYPGEGPGNICDRNTSTKYASFGNCNSTASGSPTCSRNTGFYLTLQRGTSLLVAFRFATANSYPQRDPLMITIEGSNSNSIELTRGSSWTLLYNGSSGISTNQTRLTYGSTQWLPKNSTRYASYRFLVNLAMNDGASIPTIQYSEVELLGY
;
A
#
# COMPACT_ATOMS: atom_id res chain seq x y z
N MET A 1 37.69 26.80 12.63
CA MET A 1 37.19 26.46 11.28
C MET A 1 35.70 26.78 11.28
N SER A 2 35.31 27.86 10.61
CA SER A 2 33.94 28.36 10.53
C SER A 2 33.11 27.48 9.59
N SER A 3 32.16 26.72 10.14
CA SER A 3 31.12 26.04 9.36
C SER A 3 30.23 27.10 8.70
N PRO A 4 29.89 26.99 7.40
CA PRO A 4 29.03 27.96 6.76
C PRO A 4 27.65 27.92 7.39
N ALA A 5 27.13 29.08 7.78
CA ALA A 5 25.75 29.24 8.20
C ALA A 5 24.85 28.77 7.05
N HIS A 6 24.22 27.60 7.21
CA HIS A 6 23.18 27.13 6.31
C HIS A 6 22.00 28.11 6.38
N ALA A 7 21.53 28.58 5.23
CA ALA A 7 20.39 29.49 5.12
C ALA A 7 19.20 28.97 5.94
N ILE A 8 18.78 29.75 6.94
CA ILE A 8 17.62 29.43 7.76
C ILE A 8 16.39 29.77 6.91
N TYR A 9 15.72 28.75 6.38
CA TYR A 9 14.43 28.97 5.73
C TYR A 9 13.46 29.62 6.73
N SER A 10 12.95 30.81 6.42
CA SER A 10 11.94 31.46 7.25
C SER A 10 10.62 30.68 7.14
N SER A 11 10.13 30.20 8.28
CA SER A 11 8.84 29.51 8.39
C SER A 11 8.09 30.04 9.59
N THR A 12 6.80 30.28 9.44
CA THR A 12 5.93 30.48 10.60
C THR A 12 5.47 29.11 11.09
N LEU A 13 5.64 28.85 12.38
CA LEU A 13 5.21 27.61 13.03
C LEU A 13 4.05 27.92 13.97
N SER A 14 3.07 27.01 14.01
CA SER A 14 2.03 26.96 15.04
C SER A 14 2.34 25.82 16.00
N LEU A 15 2.24 26.06 17.31
CA LEU A 15 2.46 25.04 18.35
C LEU A 15 1.14 24.78 19.09
N ASN A 16 0.85 23.52 19.36
CA ASN A 16 -0.24 23.13 20.25
C ASN A 16 0.16 23.21 21.73
N LEU A 17 -0.84 23.01 22.60
CA LEU A 17 -0.60 22.77 24.02
C LEU A 17 0.21 21.49 24.25
N GLN A 18 0.76 21.35 25.45
CA GLN A 18 1.47 20.15 25.89
C GLN A 18 0.51 18.96 26.08
N GLY A 19 1.05 17.76 25.95
CA GLY A 19 0.33 16.49 26.12
C GLY A 19 -0.30 15.95 24.85
N TYR A 20 0.21 16.33 23.69
CA TYR A 20 -0.31 15.87 22.40
C TYR A 20 0.77 15.30 21.50
N GLU A 21 0.40 14.32 20.69
CA GLU A 21 1.21 13.76 19.61
C GLU A 21 0.48 13.87 18.28
N PHE A 22 1.24 13.88 17.18
CA PHE A 22 0.68 13.80 15.85
C PHE A 22 0.64 12.35 15.39
N GLN A 23 -0.53 11.92 14.92
CA GLN A 23 -0.77 10.62 14.33
C GLN A 23 -1.07 10.80 12.83
N PRO A 24 -0.14 10.44 11.92
CA PRO A 24 -0.43 10.48 10.49
C PRO A 24 -1.48 9.41 10.15
N GLN A 25 -2.26 9.67 9.09
CA GLN A 25 -3.20 8.71 8.54
C GLN A 25 -2.48 7.51 7.92
N TYR A 26 -1.31 7.74 7.31
CA TYR A 26 -0.51 6.72 6.64
C TYR A 26 0.92 6.67 7.19
N GLY A 27 1.43 5.48 7.48
CA GLY A 27 2.76 5.29 8.07
C GLY A 27 3.92 5.81 7.20
N VAL A 28 3.73 5.85 5.88
CA VAL A 28 4.72 6.37 4.90
C VAL A 28 5.01 7.87 5.06
N GLN A 29 4.22 8.58 5.87
CA GLN A 29 4.37 10.02 6.07
C GLN A 29 5.39 10.38 7.16
N LEU A 30 5.94 9.42 7.90
CA LEU A 30 7.02 9.67 8.85
C LEU A 30 8.34 9.88 8.08
N ILE A 31 8.90 11.09 8.15
CA ILE A 31 10.15 11.46 7.48
C ILE A 31 11.35 11.08 8.35
N PHE A 32 11.23 11.36 9.65
CA PHE A 32 12.36 11.36 10.58
C PHE A 32 11.85 10.97 11.98
N ASN A 33 12.61 10.16 12.69
CA ASN A 33 12.32 9.78 14.07
C ASN A 33 13.62 9.53 14.82
N GLU A 34 14.17 10.58 15.42
CA GLU A 34 15.42 10.52 16.17
C GLU A 34 15.32 11.39 17.42
N THR A 35 16.40 11.47 18.19
CA THR A 35 16.49 12.37 19.35
C THR A 35 16.88 13.79 18.93
N ALA A 36 16.27 14.79 19.58
CA ALA A 36 16.66 16.19 19.49
C ALA A 36 16.83 16.77 20.89
N GLU A 37 17.87 17.57 21.11
CA GLU A 37 18.17 18.14 22.44
C GLU A 37 17.09 19.12 22.92
N SER A 38 16.32 19.72 22.01
CA SER A 38 15.27 20.66 22.34
C SER A 38 14.15 20.72 21.29
N LEU A 39 13.00 21.25 21.70
CA LEU A 39 11.89 21.58 20.82
C LEU A 39 12.34 22.50 19.67
N LEU A 40 13.19 23.49 19.98
CA LEU A 40 13.69 24.45 18.99
C LEU A 40 14.55 23.75 17.92
N LEU A 41 15.39 22.79 18.33
CA LEU A 41 16.19 22.01 17.39
C LEU A 41 15.29 21.12 16.52
N CYS A 42 14.31 20.43 17.11
CA CYS A 42 13.34 19.63 16.35
C CYS A 42 12.59 20.48 15.31
N ALA A 43 12.13 21.67 15.72
CA ALA A 43 11.49 22.65 14.84
C ALA A 43 12.42 23.17 13.73
N ALA A 44 13.70 23.38 14.04
CA ALA A 44 14.70 23.80 13.07
C ALA A 44 14.97 22.71 12.01
N VAL A 45 15.08 21.44 12.42
CA VAL A 45 15.22 20.31 11.47
C VAL A 45 13.98 20.20 10.58
N CYS A 46 12.77 20.32 11.14
CA CYS A 46 11.56 20.41 10.33
C CYS A 46 11.63 21.59 9.35
N SER A 47 12.13 22.75 9.78
CA SER A 47 12.19 23.94 8.94
C SER A 47 13.19 23.84 7.79
N GLN A 48 14.24 23.03 7.97
CA GLN A 48 15.23 22.74 6.95
C GLN A 48 14.81 21.64 5.97
N ASN A 49 13.78 20.87 6.32
CA ASN A 49 13.25 19.83 5.45
C ASN A 49 12.04 20.35 4.66
N PRO A 50 12.13 20.48 3.32
CA PRO A 50 11.04 21.03 2.50
C PRO A 50 9.78 20.15 2.50
N SER A 51 9.90 18.85 2.80
CA SER A 51 8.76 17.93 2.92
C SER A 51 8.09 17.97 4.29
N CYS A 52 8.77 18.46 5.34
CA CYS A 52 8.17 18.50 6.68
C CYS A 52 7.01 19.50 6.75
N ARG A 53 5.85 19.04 7.21
CA ARG A 53 4.63 19.84 7.41
C ARG A 53 4.23 19.91 8.88
N THR A 54 4.42 18.81 9.60
CA THR A 54 4.14 18.72 11.04
C THR A 54 5.28 17.98 11.72
N PHE A 55 5.52 18.30 12.98
CA PHE A 55 6.44 17.57 13.84
C PHE A 55 5.84 17.41 15.22
N ASP A 56 6.33 16.42 15.97
CA ASP A 56 6.10 16.37 17.40
C ASP A 56 7.41 16.13 18.15
N TYR A 57 7.50 16.74 19.32
CA TYR A 57 8.66 16.67 20.19
C TYR A 57 8.22 16.31 21.60
N ASP A 58 8.83 15.28 22.17
CA ASP A 58 8.65 14.90 23.56
C ASP A 58 9.85 15.31 24.41
N SER A 59 9.63 16.18 25.40
CA SER A 59 10.71 16.71 26.23
C SER A 59 11.30 15.72 27.22
N SER A 60 10.59 14.63 27.55
CA SER A 60 11.04 13.64 28.53
C SER A 60 12.00 12.61 27.90
N SER A 61 11.69 12.18 26.68
CA SER A 61 12.46 11.19 25.93
C SER A 61 13.41 11.82 24.90
N HIS A 62 13.34 13.14 24.73
CA HIS A 62 13.99 13.88 23.65
C HIS A 62 13.59 13.40 22.24
N ARG A 63 12.49 12.67 22.10
CA ARG A 63 12.04 12.13 20.81
C ARG A 63 11.53 13.26 19.92
N CYS A 64 12.05 13.34 18.69
CA CYS A 64 11.62 14.26 17.64
C CYS A 64 11.17 13.47 16.42
N ARG A 65 9.89 13.61 16.04
CA ARG A 65 9.34 13.04 14.81
C ARG A 65 8.96 14.14 13.84
N LEU A 66 9.33 13.98 12.57
CA LEU A 66 8.93 14.88 11.48
C LEU A 66 8.02 14.14 10.51
N PHE A 67 6.98 14.81 10.03
CA PHE A 67 5.98 14.22 9.17
C PHE A 67 5.76 15.04 7.90
N GLU A 68 5.60 14.31 6.80
CA GLU A 68 5.04 14.76 5.53
C GLU A 68 3.50 14.62 5.58
N ALA A 69 2.91 15.25 6.59
CA ALA A 69 1.51 15.16 6.90
C ALA A 69 1.07 16.43 7.63
N ASP A 70 -0.19 16.79 7.49
CA ASP A 70 -0.83 17.88 8.20
C ASP A 70 -2.20 17.42 8.74
N LEU A 71 -3.03 18.36 9.17
CA LEU A 71 -4.36 18.06 9.72
C LEU A 71 -5.38 17.59 8.67
N THR A 72 -5.06 17.62 7.39
CA THR A 72 -5.92 17.05 6.33
C THR A 72 -5.76 15.54 6.21
N ASN A 73 -4.60 15.00 6.60
CA ASN A 73 -4.25 13.58 6.47
C ASN A 73 -3.58 13.03 7.75
N GLY A 74 -3.99 13.55 8.89
CA GLY A 74 -3.55 13.13 10.21
C GLY A 74 -4.36 13.80 11.31
N ALA A 75 -4.07 13.43 12.56
CA ALA A 75 -4.79 13.94 13.72
C ALA A 75 -3.82 14.25 14.86
N ILE A 76 -4.18 15.26 15.66
CA ILE A 76 -3.53 15.53 16.94
C ILE A 76 -4.28 14.74 18.01
N ILE A 77 -3.57 13.86 18.71
CA ILE A 77 -4.14 12.97 19.73
C ILE A 77 -3.58 13.32 21.10
N ALA A 78 -4.43 13.24 22.13
CA ALA A 78 -4.00 13.43 23.52
C ALA A 78 -3.20 12.22 24.00
N MET A 79 -2.12 12.48 24.73
CA MET A 79 -1.19 11.49 25.27
C MET A 79 -1.22 11.46 26.81
N THR A 80 -0.78 10.35 27.37
CA THR A 80 -0.60 10.20 28.82
C THR A 80 0.62 10.96 29.33
N SER A 81 1.68 11.08 28.53
CA SER A 81 2.83 11.92 28.81
C SER A 81 2.50 13.38 28.49
N GLN A 82 2.34 14.21 29.51
CA GLN A 82 2.05 15.65 29.38
C GLN A 82 3.24 16.46 28.83
N THR A 83 4.23 15.82 28.22
CA THR A 83 5.53 16.40 27.82
C THR A 83 5.68 16.58 26.31
N SER A 84 4.77 16.01 25.52
CA SER A 84 4.81 16.09 24.06
C SER A 84 4.12 17.35 23.52
N ILE A 85 4.70 17.98 22.50
CA ILE A 85 4.17 19.16 21.81
C ILE A 85 4.17 18.87 20.31
N VAL A 86 3.07 19.20 19.64
CA VAL A 86 2.96 19.16 18.18
C VAL A 86 3.18 20.56 17.61
N GLY A 87 4.05 20.68 16.61
CA GLY A 87 4.24 21.88 15.82
C GLY A 87 3.87 21.67 14.35
N SER A 88 3.28 22.66 13.71
CA SER A 88 2.88 22.62 12.30
C SER A 88 3.40 23.83 11.54
N VAL A 89 3.85 23.61 10.31
CA VAL A 89 4.35 24.64 9.40
C VAL A 89 3.16 25.34 8.76
N ILE A 90 3.10 26.67 8.90
CA ILE A 90 2.08 27.48 8.25
C ILE A 90 2.54 27.76 6.81
N LEU A 91 1.74 27.29 5.85
CA LEU A 91 1.98 27.52 4.44
C LEU A 91 1.21 28.76 3.98
N SER A 92 1.88 29.65 3.23
CA SER A 92 1.24 30.82 2.62
C SER A 92 1.33 30.76 1.10
N ALA A 93 0.18 30.76 0.43
CA ALA A 93 0.11 30.75 -1.03
C ALA A 93 0.88 31.91 -1.70
N SER A 94 0.95 33.08 -1.05
CA SER A 94 1.70 34.24 -1.58
C SER A 94 3.21 33.98 -1.74
N LEU A 95 3.77 33.13 -0.86
CA LEU A 95 5.17 32.75 -0.92
C LEU A 95 5.41 31.76 -2.06
N TYR A 96 4.43 30.91 -2.38
CA TYR A 96 4.52 29.95 -3.48
C TYR A 96 4.35 30.60 -4.86
N ALA A 97 3.25 31.33 -5.07
CA ALA A 97 2.89 31.83 -6.40
C ALA A 97 3.93 32.77 -7.03
N SER A 98 4.67 33.52 -6.21
CA SER A 98 5.73 34.43 -6.69
C SER A 98 7.00 33.71 -7.16
N MET A 99 7.25 32.48 -6.71
CA MET A 99 8.48 31.75 -7.00
C MET A 99 8.30 30.56 -7.94
N TYR A 100 7.07 30.04 -8.09
CA TYR A 100 6.83 28.86 -8.91
C TYR A 100 7.26 29.12 -10.35
N ASN A 101 7.98 28.17 -10.95
CA ASN A 101 8.53 28.26 -12.29
C ASN A 101 9.54 29.41 -12.52
N GLN A 102 10.05 30.04 -11.45
CA GLN A 102 11.18 30.98 -11.52
C GLN A 102 12.51 30.21 -11.65
N SER A 103 13.60 30.93 -11.92
CA SER A 103 14.94 30.34 -11.91
C SER A 103 15.29 29.77 -10.53
N CYS A 104 16.10 28.72 -10.48
CA CYS A 104 16.48 28.08 -9.21
C CYS A 104 17.15 29.00 -8.17
N SER A 105 17.68 30.17 -8.58
CA SER A 105 18.16 31.18 -7.64
C SER A 105 17.05 31.76 -6.76
N ALA A 106 15.80 31.79 -7.24
CA ALA A 106 14.66 32.36 -6.52
C ALA A 106 14.19 31.51 -5.33
N CYS A 107 14.32 30.19 -5.40
CA CYS A 107 13.91 29.25 -4.34
C CYS A 107 15.08 28.69 -3.53
N ARG A 108 16.33 29.14 -3.75
CA ARG A 108 17.50 28.59 -3.06
C ARG A 108 17.43 28.74 -1.53
N GLU A 109 16.80 29.81 -1.05
CA GLU A 109 16.63 30.12 0.36
C GLU A 109 15.16 29.96 0.82
N ASN A 110 14.38 29.17 0.07
CA ASN A 110 12.98 28.97 0.35
C ASN A 110 12.62 27.47 0.48
N ARG A 111 11.96 27.10 1.58
CA ARG A 111 11.53 25.71 1.82
C ARG A 111 10.29 25.30 1.03
N TYR A 112 9.51 26.28 0.58
CA TYR A 112 8.21 26.05 -0.04
C TYR A 112 8.39 25.38 -1.41
N GLN A 113 9.53 25.60 -2.08
CA GLN A 113 9.83 25.07 -3.40
C GLN A 113 11.25 24.53 -3.47
N THR A 114 11.51 23.64 -4.43
CA THR A 114 12.83 23.06 -4.67
C THR A 114 13.25 23.31 -6.12
N CYS A 115 14.55 23.38 -6.38
CA CYS A 115 15.06 23.46 -7.74
C CYS A 115 14.93 22.10 -8.43
N SER A 116 14.17 22.04 -9.52
CA SER A 116 14.12 20.85 -10.37
C SER A 116 15.40 20.71 -11.18
N SER A 117 16.08 19.57 -11.06
CA SER A 117 17.26 19.26 -11.86
C SER A 117 16.94 19.11 -13.35
N THR A 118 15.71 18.76 -13.69
CA THR A 118 15.28 18.53 -15.09
C THR A 118 14.94 19.82 -15.81
N THR A 119 14.24 20.74 -15.15
CA THR A 119 13.77 22.00 -15.77
C THR A 119 14.62 23.21 -15.39
N ASN A 120 15.50 23.09 -14.39
CA ASN A 120 16.26 24.18 -13.80
C ASN A 120 15.37 25.36 -13.33
N MET A 121 14.17 25.02 -12.87
CA MET A 121 13.17 25.96 -12.37
C MET A 121 12.70 25.53 -10.97
N CYS A 122 12.20 26.50 -10.20
CA CYS A 122 11.57 26.25 -8.92
C CYS A 122 10.26 25.49 -9.10
N GLN A 123 10.16 24.34 -8.44
CA GLN A 123 9.05 23.39 -8.53
C GLN A 123 8.60 23.00 -7.12
N CYS A 124 7.48 22.28 -7.06
CA CYS A 124 7.00 21.74 -5.81
C CYS A 124 8.01 20.75 -5.20
N PRO A 125 8.18 20.75 -3.86
CA PRO A 125 8.96 19.72 -3.18
C PRO A 125 8.45 18.30 -3.47
N GLY A 126 9.26 17.29 -3.13
CA GLY A 126 8.85 15.89 -3.24
C GLY A 126 7.49 15.63 -2.57
N ASN A 127 6.69 14.74 -3.17
CA ASN A 127 5.36 14.35 -2.71
C ASN A 127 4.37 15.53 -2.53
N SER A 128 4.56 16.60 -3.28
CA SER A 128 3.63 17.73 -3.39
C SER A 128 3.42 18.09 -4.86
N TYR A 129 2.34 18.80 -5.17
CA TYR A 129 1.96 19.11 -6.56
C TYR A 129 1.47 20.54 -6.69
N TRP A 130 1.59 21.14 -7.87
CA TRP A 130 1.19 22.54 -8.06
C TRP A 130 -0.30 22.66 -8.33
N ASN A 131 -1.08 23.23 -7.41
CA ASN A 131 -2.54 23.38 -7.58
C ASN A 131 -2.95 24.70 -8.24
N GLY A 132 -2.02 25.46 -8.82
CA GLY A 132 -2.27 26.81 -9.35
C GLY A 132 -1.96 27.95 -8.39
N SER A 133 -1.77 27.66 -7.09
CA SER A 133 -1.55 28.67 -6.05
C SER A 133 -0.42 28.31 -5.10
N MET A 134 -0.34 27.04 -4.69
CA MET A 134 0.69 26.53 -3.80
C MET A 134 1.00 25.06 -4.10
N CYS A 135 1.94 24.48 -3.34
CA CYS A 135 2.24 23.06 -3.40
C CYS A 135 1.65 22.30 -2.20
N PRO A 136 0.35 21.96 -2.21
CA PRO A 136 -0.21 21.02 -1.23
C PRO A 136 0.45 19.64 -1.33
N LEU A 137 0.33 18.84 -0.28
CA LEU A 137 0.74 17.45 -0.30
C LEU A 137 -0.04 16.68 -1.37
N GLN A 138 0.65 15.77 -2.06
CA GLN A 138 0.03 14.82 -2.96
C GLN A 138 -0.93 13.92 -2.19
N LEU A 139 -2.00 13.55 -2.89
CA LEU A 139 -3.18 12.89 -2.39
C LEU A 139 -3.00 11.38 -2.34
N PHE A 140 -3.62 10.76 -1.33
CA PHE A 140 -3.63 9.31 -1.12
C PHE A 140 -4.80 8.63 -1.83
N ALA A 141 -4.82 7.30 -1.80
CA ALA A 141 -5.85 6.51 -2.46
C ALA A 141 -7.26 6.93 -2.03
N ASN A 142 -8.18 6.95 -2.99
CA ASN A 142 -9.59 7.38 -2.90
C ASN A 142 -9.81 8.88 -2.61
N ALA A 143 -8.76 9.68 -2.46
CA ALA A 143 -8.93 11.13 -2.37
C ALA A 143 -9.32 11.70 -3.74
N THR A 144 -10.24 12.67 -3.74
CA THR A 144 -10.65 13.38 -4.95
C THR A 144 -9.50 14.19 -5.50
N CYS A 145 -9.15 13.98 -6.77
CA CYS A 145 -8.05 14.66 -7.42
C CYS A 145 -8.56 15.49 -8.62
N SER A 146 -7.86 16.58 -8.93
CA SER A 146 -8.26 17.55 -9.96
C SER A 146 -7.26 17.65 -11.12
N GLN A 147 -6.16 16.91 -11.09
CA GLN A 147 -5.10 16.92 -12.08
C GLN A 147 -4.20 15.68 -11.97
N ILE A 148 -3.44 15.41 -13.04
CA ILE A 148 -2.66 14.18 -13.23
C ILE A 148 -1.61 13.93 -12.13
N ASP A 149 -0.95 14.99 -11.65
CA ASP A 149 0.15 14.96 -10.69
C ASP A 149 -0.30 15.14 -9.24
N ALA A 150 -1.62 15.23 -9.00
CA ALA A 150 -2.16 15.45 -7.67
C ALA A 150 -1.96 14.25 -6.73
N CYS A 151 -1.80 13.05 -7.27
CA CYS A 151 -1.71 11.81 -6.50
C CYS A 151 -0.27 11.45 -6.15
N ARG A 152 -0.08 10.70 -5.05
CA ARG A 152 1.23 10.21 -4.61
C ARG A 152 1.86 9.26 -5.61
N SER A 153 2.66 9.82 -6.52
CA SER A 153 3.32 9.09 -7.59
C SER A 153 4.38 8.09 -7.08
N ASP A 154 5.01 8.39 -5.95
CA ASP A 154 5.91 7.48 -5.23
C ASP A 154 5.18 6.22 -4.71
N LEU A 155 3.86 6.34 -4.52
CA LEU A 155 2.94 5.25 -4.20
C LEU A 155 2.20 4.71 -5.45
N ASN A 156 2.70 5.00 -6.66
CA ASN A 156 2.09 4.70 -7.97
C ASN A 156 0.57 4.96 -8.00
N LEU A 157 0.16 6.05 -7.34
CA LEU A 157 -1.20 6.53 -7.45
C LEU A 157 -1.31 7.42 -8.67
N SER A 158 -2.33 7.19 -9.48
CA SER A 158 -2.67 8.05 -10.60
C SER A 158 -4.08 8.61 -10.43
N CYS A 159 -4.26 9.85 -10.86
CA CYS A 159 -5.56 10.50 -10.85
C CYS A 159 -6.38 9.99 -12.04
N ILE A 160 -7.46 9.27 -11.78
CA ILE A 160 -8.26 8.65 -12.83
C ILE A 160 -9.15 9.69 -13.51
N ILE A 161 -9.21 9.60 -14.83
CA ILE A 161 -10.08 10.41 -15.67
C ILE A 161 -11.32 9.58 -16.02
N ASN A 162 -12.51 10.12 -15.77
CA ASN A 162 -13.77 9.47 -16.14
C ASN A 162 -14.01 9.51 -17.67
N SER A 163 -15.08 8.88 -18.13
CA SER A 163 -15.46 8.87 -19.56
C SER A 163 -15.76 10.26 -20.14
N PHE A 164 -15.92 11.29 -19.30
CA PHE A 164 -16.15 12.67 -19.69
C PHE A 164 -14.88 13.52 -19.71
N GLY A 165 -13.71 12.94 -19.41
CA GLY A 165 -12.45 13.68 -19.36
C GLY A 165 -12.20 14.39 -18.02
N GLU A 166 -12.98 14.11 -16.98
CA GLU A 166 -12.85 14.75 -15.67
C GLU A 166 -12.02 13.91 -14.72
N PHE A 167 -11.11 14.57 -13.99
CA PHE A 167 -10.38 13.96 -12.89
C PHE A 167 -11.31 13.60 -11.73
N THR A 168 -11.15 12.40 -11.18
CA THR A 168 -12.05 11.86 -10.16
C THR A 168 -11.33 11.58 -8.85
N GLN A 169 -10.54 10.52 -8.78
CA GLN A 169 -9.90 10.07 -7.55
C GLN A 169 -8.54 9.45 -7.81
N CYS A 170 -7.67 9.50 -6.80
CA CYS A 170 -6.41 8.79 -6.81
C CYS A 170 -6.67 7.29 -6.63
N LEU A 171 -6.33 6.48 -7.63
CA LEU A 171 -6.39 5.02 -7.49
C LEU A 171 -5.00 4.43 -7.45
N ILE A 172 -4.87 3.36 -6.66
CA ILE A 172 -3.71 2.47 -6.74
C ILE A 172 -3.88 1.64 -8.00
N GLU A 173 -2.81 1.55 -8.78
CA GLU A 173 -2.80 0.75 -9.99
C GLU A 173 -2.65 -0.74 -9.70
N LEU A 174 -3.16 -1.56 -10.62
CA LEU A 174 -2.92 -2.99 -10.62
C LEU A 174 -1.44 -3.28 -10.85
N THR A 175 -0.87 -4.16 -10.04
CA THR A 175 0.48 -4.68 -10.30
C THR A 175 0.48 -5.78 -11.35
N THR A 176 -0.68 -6.35 -11.65
CA THR A 176 -0.85 -7.47 -12.58
C THR A 176 -1.42 -7.03 -13.93
N SER A 177 -0.92 -7.65 -15.00
CA SER A 177 -1.57 -7.63 -16.32
C SER A 177 -2.70 -8.68 -16.40
N SER A 178 -3.56 -8.61 -17.42
CA SER A 178 -4.53 -9.68 -17.70
C SER A 178 -3.91 -10.94 -18.30
N THR A 179 -2.59 -10.94 -18.48
CA THR A 179 -1.81 -12.01 -19.12
C THR A 179 -0.73 -12.56 -18.19
N GLU A 180 -0.83 -12.31 -16.88
CA GLU A 180 0.09 -12.86 -15.90
C GLU A 180 0.10 -14.38 -15.97
N THR A 181 1.30 -14.97 -15.87
CA THR A 181 1.42 -16.41 -15.73
C THR A 181 1.29 -16.76 -14.24
N VAL A 182 0.15 -17.35 -13.88
CA VAL A 182 -0.16 -17.71 -12.50
C VAL A 182 0.00 -19.22 -12.28
N TYR A 183 0.69 -19.58 -11.20
CA TYR A 183 0.97 -20.97 -10.84
C TYR A 183 0.15 -21.37 -9.63
N ALA A 184 -0.79 -22.31 -9.83
CA ALA A 184 -1.53 -22.92 -8.74
C ALA A 184 -0.62 -23.78 -7.87
N VAL A 185 -0.78 -23.71 -6.55
CA VAL A 185 -0.01 -24.51 -5.58
C VAL A 185 -0.90 -25.21 -4.56
N TRP A 186 -0.36 -26.29 -3.98
CA TRP A 186 -0.99 -27.06 -2.93
C TRP A 186 0.03 -27.66 -1.95
N ASN A 187 -0.46 -28.27 -0.88
CA ASN A 187 0.30 -28.87 0.21
C ASN A 187 1.28 -27.88 0.89
N THR A 188 0.84 -26.65 1.10
CA THR A 188 1.70 -25.60 1.65
C THR A 188 0.94 -24.68 2.60
N THR A 189 1.68 -24.15 3.55
CA THR A 189 1.31 -23.01 4.39
C THR A 189 2.41 -21.95 4.30
N ALA A 190 2.22 -20.79 4.92
CA ALA A 190 3.24 -19.75 4.97
C ALA A 190 4.58 -20.30 5.50
N GLY A 191 5.69 -19.92 4.85
CA GLY A 191 7.05 -20.36 5.13
C GLY A 191 7.39 -21.79 4.72
N SER A 192 6.44 -22.56 4.19
CA SER A 192 6.65 -23.97 3.81
C SER A 192 6.81 -24.15 2.29
N ASP A 193 7.44 -25.27 1.93
CA ASP A 193 7.54 -25.72 0.54
C ASP A 193 6.17 -26.00 -0.05
N SER A 194 6.04 -25.81 -1.36
CA SER A 194 4.80 -26.01 -2.10
C SER A 194 4.98 -26.93 -3.29
N ASN A 195 3.91 -27.67 -3.59
CA ASN A 195 3.83 -28.44 -4.82
C ASN A 195 3.00 -27.69 -5.85
N LEU A 196 3.37 -27.78 -7.13
CA LEU A 196 2.52 -27.28 -8.22
C LEU A 196 1.25 -28.12 -8.30
N ALA A 197 0.11 -27.44 -8.40
CA ALA A 197 -1.16 -28.07 -8.68
C ALA A 197 -1.31 -28.30 -10.19
N SER A 198 -2.12 -29.28 -10.56
CA SER A 198 -2.34 -29.66 -11.97
C SER A 198 -3.82 -29.84 -12.28
N ASN A 199 -4.15 -29.87 -13.57
CA ASN A 199 -5.53 -30.03 -14.01
C ASN A 199 -6.09 -31.42 -13.59
N GLY A 200 -7.28 -31.45 -12.99
CA GLY A 200 -8.00 -32.68 -12.63
C GLY A 200 -8.97 -32.51 -11.45
N THR A 201 -9.46 -33.63 -10.90
CA THR A 201 -10.49 -33.64 -9.84
C THR A 201 -10.03 -34.26 -8.51
N GLY A 202 -8.71 -34.48 -8.37
CA GLY A 202 -8.09 -35.12 -7.21
C GLY A 202 -7.36 -34.17 -6.27
N ILE A 203 -6.63 -34.75 -5.31
CA ILE A 203 -5.73 -34.03 -4.41
C ILE A 203 -4.64 -33.32 -5.23
N GLY A 204 -4.37 -32.06 -4.89
CA GLY A 204 -3.41 -31.23 -5.58
C GLY A 204 -3.83 -30.85 -7.00
N LYS A 205 -5.14 -30.87 -7.27
CA LYS A 205 -5.69 -30.50 -8.57
C LYS A 205 -6.57 -29.27 -8.52
N TYR A 206 -6.69 -28.59 -9.66
CA TYR A 206 -7.72 -27.60 -9.93
C TYR A 206 -8.67 -28.10 -11.00
N TYR A 207 -9.92 -27.67 -10.93
CA TYR A 207 -10.98 -28.15 -11.80
C TYR A 207 -10.68 -27.82 -13.29
N PRO A 208 -10.88 -28.76 -14.24
CA PRO A 208 -10.62 -28.49 -15.65
C PRO A 208 -11.42 -27.29 -16.18
N GLY A 209 -10.74 -26.30 -16.76
CA GLY A 209 -11.35 -25.05 -17.24
C GLY A 209 -11.52 -23.96 -16.19
N GLU A 210 -11.26 -24.26 -14.91
CA GLU A 210 -11.29 -23.33 -13.78
C GLU A 210 -9.89 -23.20 -13.16
N GLY A 211 -8.88 -23.04 -14.03
CA GLY A 211 -7.47 -23.05 -13.69
C GLY A 211 -6.92 -21.68 -13.25
N PRO A 212 -5.63 -21.61 -12.89
CA PRO A 212 -5.02 -20.40 -12.33
C PRO A 212 -4.98 -19.22 -13.31
N GLY A 213 -5.13 -19.45 -14.61
CA GLY A 213 -5.25 -18.38 -15.61
C GLY A 213 -6.44 -17.45 -15.37
N ASN A 214 -7.45 -17.90 -14.63
CA ASN A 214 -8.65 -17.13 -14.30
C ASN A 214 -8.49 -16.30 -13.01
N ILE A 215 -7.28 -16.19 -12.43
CA ILE A 215 -7.09 -15.49 -11.14
C ILE A 215 -6.89 -13.99 -11.34
N CYS A 216 -6.31 -13.57 -12.47
CA CYS A 216 -6.00 -12.18 -12.78
C CYS A 216 -6.38 -11.83 -14.23
N ASP A 217 -7.42 -12.45 -14.80
CA ASP A 217 -7.83 -12.26 -16.19
C ASP A 217 -8.74 -11.03 -16.42
N ARG A 218 -9.07 -10.32 -15.33
CA ARG A 218 -9.96 -9.15 -15.29
C ARG A 218 -11.41 -9.51 -15.62
N ASN A 219 -11.83 -10.74 -15.35
CA ASN A 219 -13.18 -11.20 -15.64
C ASN A 219 -13.77 -11.96 -14.44
N THR A 220 -14.62 -11.27 -13.67
CA THR A 220 -15.27 -11.90 -12.52
C THR A 220 -16.23 -13.05 -12.88
N SER A 221 -16.49 -13.30 -14.18
CA SER A 221 -17.32 -14.40 -14.67
C SER A 221 -16.56 -15.73 -14.87
N THR A 222 -15.23 -15.71 -14.92
CA THR A 222 -14.40 -16.92 -14.87
C THR A 222 -14.06 -17.21 -13.39
N LYS A 223 -13.45 -18.37 -13.11
CA LYS A 223 -13.00 -18.66 -11.74
C LYS A 223 -11.85 -19.63 -11.69
N TYR A 224 -11.09 -19.52 -10.62
CA TYR A 224 -10.20 -20.58 -10.17
C TYR A 224 -10.91 -21.44 -9.12
N ALA A 225 -10.82 -22.76 -9.27
CA ALA A 225 -11.34 -23.70 -8.27
C ALA A 225 -10.30 -24.79 -7.97
N SER A 226 -9.84 -24.85 -6.72
CA SER A 226 -8.83 -25.81 -6.27
C SER A 226 -9.41 -26.81 -5.29
N PHE A 227 -9.06 -28.09 -5.48
CA PHE A 227 -9.37 -29.16 -4.55
C PHE A 227 -8.42 -29.19 -3.35
N GLY A 228 -7.27 -28.50 -3.42
CA GLY A 228 -6.26 -28.47 -2.36
C GLY A 228 -5.90 -29.87 -1.88
N ASN A 229 -6.11 -30.15 -0.59
CA ASN A 229 -5.84 -31.45 0.03
C ASN A 229 -7.00 -32.45 -0.07
N CYS A 230 -8.05 -32.18 -0.85
CA CYS A 230 -9.21 -33.04 -1.04
C CYS A 230 -9.36 -33.53 -2.49
N ASN A 231 -10.30 -34.45 -2.72
CA ASN A 231 -10.68 -34.92 -4.05
C ASN A 231 -12.19 -34.74 -4.25
N SER A 232 -12.70 -34.96 -5.46
CA SER A 232 -14.12 -34.78 -5.81
C SER A 232 -15.11 -35.63 -5.01
N THR A 233 -14.65 -36.68 -4.33
CA THR A 233 -15.48 -37.57 -3.51
C THR A 233 -15.29 -37.36 -2.01
N ALA A 234 -14.27 -36.62 -1.59
CA ALA A 234 -13.95 -36.35 -0.20
C ALA A 234 -14.79 -35.17 0.32
N SER A 235 -16.08 -35.41 0.53
CA SER A 235 -16.97 -34.50 1.25
C SER A 235 -16.79 -34.66 2.76
N GLY A 236 -16.40 -33.59 3.46
CA GLY A 236 -16.51 -33.49 4.92
C GLY A 236 -15.19 -33.50 5.71
N SER A 237 -14.04 -33.39 5.04
CA SER A 237 -12.77 -33.16 5.75
C SER A 237 -12.61 -31.68 6.10
N PRO A 238 -12.24 -31.32 7.34
CA PRO A 238 -11.92 -29.93 7.71
C PRO A 238 -10.66 -29.40 7.01
N THR A 239 -9.89 -30.26 6.35
CA THR A 239 -8.72 -29.86 5.55
C THR A 239 -9.06 -29.54 4.10
N CYS A 240 -10.31 -29.76 3.66
CA CYS A 240 -10.74 -29.34 2.33
C CYS A 240 -10.69 -27.82 2.23
N SER A 241 -10.30 -27.31 1.06
CA SER A 241 -10.22 -25.86 0.79
C SER A 241 -9.14 -25.10 1.56
N ARG A 242 -8.18 -25.82 2.17
CA ARG A 242 -6.99 -25.27 2.84
C ARG A 242 -5.71 -25.72 2.12
N ASN A 243 -4.58 -25.11 2.52
CA ASN A 243 -3.22 -25.46 2.07
C ASN A 243 -3.04 -25.40 0.55
N THR A 244 -3.76 -24.49 -0.10
CA THR A 244 -3.71 -24.25 -1.54
C THR A 244 -3.75 -22.76 -1.81
N GLY A 245 -3.40 -22.38 -3.03
CA GLY A 245 -3.37 -21.00 -3.44
C GLY A 245 -2.66 -20.88 -4.78
N PHE A 246 -1.92 -19.81 -4.93
CA PHE A 246 -1.13 -19.56 -6.13
C PHE A 246 0.10 -18.71 -5.82
N TYR A 247 1.04 -18.69 -6.76
CA TYR A 247 2.02 -17.62 -6.84
C TYR A 247 2.11 -17.10 -8.28
N LEU A 248 2.68 -15.91 -8.43
CA LEU A 248 3.07 -15.35 -9.71
C LEU A 248 4.33 -14.51 -9.56
N THR A 249 4.99 -14.27 -10.68
CA THR A 249 6.05 -13.26 -10.83
C THR A 249 5.48 -12.13 -11.67
N LEU A 250 5.51 -10.90 -11.14
CA LEU A 250 4.91 -9.73 -11.80
C LEU A 250 5.63 -9.40 -13.11
N GLN A 251 4.89 -9.33 -14.22
CA GLN A 251 5.47 -8.94 -15.52
C GLN A 251 6.03 -7.53 -15.54
N ARG A 252 5.48 -6.62 -14.74
CA ARG A 252 5.96 -5.23 -14.60
C ARG A 252 7.27 -5.09 -13.81
N GLY A 253 7.80 -6.20 -13.30
CA GLY A 253 8.96 -6.21 -12.42
C GLY A 253 8.60 -5.98 -10.95
N THR A 254 9.62 -5.77 -10.13
CA THR A 254 9.49 -5.68 -8.67
C THR A 254 8.58 -4.52 -8.26
N SER A 255 7.53 -4.82 -7.49
CA SER A 255 6.58 -3.83 -6.97
C SER A 255 6.41 -3.99 -5.46
N LEU A 256 5.91 -2.97 -4.77
CA LEU A 256 5.42 -3.02 -3.41
C LEU A 256 3.91 -3.28 -3.45
N LEU A 257 3.50 -4.48 -3.06
CA LEU A 257 2.10 -4.78 -2.78
C LEU A 257 1.65 -4.04 -1.52
N VAL A 258 0.66 -3.15 -1.65
CA VAL A 258 0.11 -2.38 -0.54
C VAL A 258 -1.34 -2.72 -0.22
N ALA A 259 -2.06 -3.28 -1.18
CA ALA A 259 -3.41 -3.74 -0.99
C ALA A 259 -3.74 -4.89 -1.93
N PHE A 260 -4.83 -5.58 -1.64
CA PHE A 260 -5.41 -6.59 -2.51
C PHE A 260 -6.92 -6.67 -2.31
N ARG A 261 -7.62 -7.28 -3.26
CA ARG A 261 -9.02 -7.69 -3.08
C ARG A 261 -9.34 -8.93 -3.90
N PHE A 262 -10.16 -9.80 -3.33
CA PHE A 262 -10.70 -10.97 -4.01
C PHE A 262 -12.09 -10.67 -4.55
N ALA A 263 -12.46 -11.31 -5.66
CA ALA A 263 -13.83 -11.40 -6.14
C ALA A 263 -14.43 -12.79 -5.92
N THR A 264 -15.71 -12.83 -5.60
CA THR A 264 -16.47 -14.07 -5.42
C THR A 264 -16.78 -14.71 -6.77
N ALA A 265 -16.71 -16.03 -6.87
CA ALA A 265 -17.06 -16.76 -8.09
C ALA A 265 -18.59 -16.84 -8.33
N ASN A 266 -19.08 -17.70 -9.23
CA ASN A 266 -20.53 -17.85 -9.53
C ASN A 266 -21.27 -18.93 -8.72
N SER A 267 -20.64 -19.60 -7.75
CA SER A 267 -21.19 -20.82 -7.12
C SER A 267 -21.45 -20.67 -5.61
N TYR A 268 -21.25 -21.73 -4.81
CA TYR A 268 -21.54 -21.77 -3.37
C TYR A 268 -20.66 -20.83 -2.52
N PRO A 269 -21.23 -19.84 -1.76
CA PRO A 269 -20.49 -18.94 -0.84
C PRO A 269 -19.52 -19.63 0.11
N GLN A 270 -19.90 -20.82 0.52
CA GLN A 270 -19.13 -21.74 1.35
C GLN A 270 -17.68 -21.98 0.86
N ARG A 271 -17.44 -21.90 -0.44
CA ARG A 271 -16.13 -22.14 -1.05
C ARG A 271 -15.25 -20.90 -1.16
N ASP A 272 -15.74 -19.75 -0.73
CA ASP A 272 -15.00 -18.51 -0.86
C ASP A 272 -13.95 -18.41 0.28
N PRO A 273 -12.74 -17.86 0.03
CA PRO A 273 -11.71 -17.76 1.05
C PRO A 273 -12.11 -16.70 2.09
N LEU A 274 -11.95 -17.01 3.38
CA LEU A 274 -12.12 -16.03 4.47
C LEU A 274 -10.79 -15.51 4.98
N MET A 275 -9.81 -16.39 5.15
CA MET A 275 -8.48 -16.02 5.65
C MET A 275 -7.41 -16.48 4.69
N ILE A 276 -6.42 -15.62 4.46
CA ILE A 276 -5.29 -15.90 3.60
C ILE A 276 -3.97 -15.50 4.26
N THR A 277 -2.88 -16.01 3.72
CA THR A 277 -1.55 -15.45 3.88
C THR A 277 -1.02 -14.93 2.55
N ILE A 278 -0.24 -13.86 2.61
CA ILE A 278 0.50 -13.32 1.46
C ILE A 278 1.97 -13.27 1.82
N GLU A 279 2.80 -13.73 0.91
CA GLU A 279 4.24 -13.73 1.03
C GLU A 279 4.90 -13.11 -0.21
N GLY A 280 6.07 -12.49 -0.02
CA GLY A 280 6.86 -11.90 -1.09
C GLY A 280 8.18 -12.63 -1.30
N SER A 281 8.65 -12.69 -2.55
CA SER A 281 9.97 -13.23 -2.90
C SER A 281 10.64 -12.43 -4.02
N ASN A 282 11.96 -12.31 -3.92
CA ASN A 282 12.86 -11.86 -5.00
C ASN A 282 13.76 -13.01 -5.51
N SER A 283 13.43 -14.26 -5.14
CA SER A 283 14.17 -15.44 -5.58
C SER A 283 13.93 -15.73 -7.06
N ASN A 284 14.82 -16.51 -7.66
CA ASN A 284 14.64 -17.01 -9.02
C ASN A 284 13.45 -17.99 -9.10
N SER A 285 12.93 -18.21 -10.31
CA SER A 285 11.72 -19.01 -10.55
C SER A 285 11.82 -20.47 -10.08
N ILE A 286 13.02 -21.06 -10.08
CA ILE A 286 13.25 -22.45 -9.65
C ILE A 286 13.08 -22.61 -8.13
N GLU A 287 13.29 -21.54 -7.39
CA GLU A 287 13.21 -21.52 -5.93
C GLU A 287 11.81 -21.15 -5.41
N LEU A 288 10.87 -20.74 -6.28
CA LEU A 288 9.54 -20.27 -5.86
C LEU A 288 8.64 -21.37 -5.27
N THR A 289 9.01 -22.65 -5.42
CA THR A 289 8.35 -23.75 -4.71
C THR A 289 8.96 -24.04 -3.33
N ARG A 290 10.07 -23.38 -2.96
CA ARG A 290 10.70 -23.54 -1.63
C ARG A 290 10.16 -22.51 -0.65
N GLY A 291 9.73 -22.94 0.51
CA GLY A 291 9.21 -22.10 1.58
C GLY A 291 10.21 -21.08 2.08
N SER A 292 11.49 -21.45 2.13
CA SER A 292 12.59 -20.57 2.53
C SER A 292 12.79 -19.36 1.63
N SER A 293 12.20 -19.35 0.44
CA SER A 293 12.28 -18.23 -0.51
C SER A 293 11.24 -17.16 -0.26
N TRP A 294 10.31 -17.36 0.68
CA TRP A 294 9.16 -16.50 0.91
C TRP A 294 9.23 -15.77 2.25
N THR A 295 8.93 -14.48 2.24
CA THR A 295 8.79 -13.64 3.43
C THR A 295 7.32 -13.34 3.68
N LEU A 296 6.80 -13.65 4.87
CA LEU A 296 5.42 -13.35 5.23
C LEU A 296 5.14 -11.85 5.32
N LEU A 297 4.13 -11.38 4.59
CA LEU A 297 3.71 -9.98 4.52
C LEU A 297 2.34 -9.73 5.15
N TYR A 298 1.45 -10.71 5.03
CA TYR A 298 0.06 -10.60 5.49
C TYR A 298 -0.45 -11.94 5.99
N ASN A 299 -1.21 -11.90 7.09
CA ASN A 299 -1.99 -13.03 7.59
C ASN A 299 -3.29 -12.47 8.16
N GLY A 300 -4.40 -12.68 7.47
CA GLY A 300 -5.63 -11.96 7.77
C GLY A 300 -6.78 -12.30 6.84
N SER A 301 -7.79 -11.44 6.86
CA SER A 301 -9.01 -11.56 6.06
C SER A 301 -8.72 -11.50 4.56
N SER A 302 -9.51 -12.21 3.75
CA SER A 302 -9.53 -12.03 2.29
C SER A 302 -10.31 -10.79 1.84
N GLY A 303 -11.11 -10.22 2.76
CA GLY A 303 -12.07 -9.15 2.47
C GLY A 303 -13.43 -9.60 1.96
N ILE A 304 -13.63 -10.91 1.73
CA ILE A 304 -14.94 -11.48 1.37
C ILE A 304 -15.79 -11.67 2.63
N SER A 305 -17.02 -11.17 2.60
CA SER A 305 -18.00 -11.35 3.67
C SER A 305 -18.92 -12.55 3.42
N THR A 306 -19.59 -13.05 4.47
CA THR A 306 -20.51 -14.20 4.38
C THR A 306 -21.72 -13.96 3.48
N ASN A 307 -22.13 -12.70 3.32
CA ASN A 307 -23.27 -12.30 2.48
C ASN A 307 -22.83 -11.53 1.24
N GLN A 308 -21.58 -11.70 0.80
CA GLN A 308 -21.06 -11.03 -0.37
C GLN A 308 -21.84 -11.44 -1.63
N THR A 309 -22.25 -10.46 -2.43
CA THR A 309 -22.85 -10.71 -3.75
C THR A 309 -21.90 -11.54 -4.62
N ARG A 310 -22.42 -12.45 -5.44
CA ARG A 310 -21.61 -13.26 -6.36
C ARG A 310 -21.05 -12.41 -7.51
N LEU A 311 -19.88 -12.77 -8.05
CA LEU A 311 -19.22 -12.08 -9.17
C LEU A 311 -18.84 -10.63 -8.87
N THR A 312 -18.69 -10.29 -7.59
CA THR A 312 -18.29 -8.96 -7.15
C THR A 312 -17.06 -9.02 -6.26
N TYR A 313 -16.31 -7.91 -6.25
CA TYR A 313 -15.19 -7.73 -5.33
C TYR A 313 -15.68 -7.59 -3.89
N GLY A 314 -14.96 -8.25 -2.99
CA GLY A 314 -15.03 -7.98 -1.56
C GLY A 314 -14.35 -6.66 -1.18
N SER A 315 -14.24 -6.43 0.12
CA SER A 315 -13.57 -5.25 0.67
C SER A 315 -12.06 -5.29 0.43
N THR A 316 -11.48 -4.17 -0.01
CA THR A 316 -10.03 -4.03 -0.18
C THR A 316 -9.31 -4.18 1.15
N GLN A 317 -8.32 -5.06 1.17
CA GLN A 317 -7.45 -5.32 2.32
C GLN A 317 -6.10 -4.64 2.12
N TRP A 318 -5.56 -4.06 3.18
CA TRP A 318 -4.32 -3.27 3.15
C TRP A 318 -3.18 -3.99 3.86
N LEU A 319 -1.96 -3.83 3.35
CA LEU A 319 -0.71 -4.34 3.90
C LEU A 319 0.15 -3.18 4.45
N PRO A 320 -0.28 -2.46 5.51
CA PRO A 320 0.40 -1.25 5.98
C PRO A 320 1.82 -1.51 6.53
N LYS A 321 2.16 -2.78 6.82
CA LYS A 321 3.47 -3.19 7.33
C LYS A 321 4.45 -3.59 6.22
N ASN A 322 3.98 -3.79 4.99
CA ASN A 322 4.87 -4.15 3.90
C ASN A 322 5.61 -2.91 3.40
N SER A 323 6.93 -2.90 3.53
CA SER A 323 7.81 -1.83 3.04
C SER A 323 8.85 -2.32 2.02
N THR A 324 8.81 -3.60 1.64
CA THR A 324 9.78 -4.22 0.74
C THR A 324 9.14 -4.57 -0.60
N ARG A 325 9.78 -4.14 -1.69
CA ARG A 325 9.36 -4.47 -3.05
C ARG A 325 9.76 -5.92 -3.39
N TYR A 326 8.82 -6.71 -3.92
CA TYR A 326 9.04 -8.08 -4.35
C TYR A 326 8.67 -8.28 -5.83
N ALA A 327 9.42 -9.14 -6.51
CA ALA A 327 9.15 -9.55 -7.88
C ALA A 327 8.05 -10.61 -7.96
N SER A 328 7.92 -11.46 -6.94
CA SER A 328 6.94 -12.53 -6.87
C SER A 328 6.11 -12.47 -5.60
N TYR A 329 4.85 -12.87 -5.72
CA TYR A 329 3.90 -12.94 -4.61
C TYR A 329 3.23 -14.31 -4.55
N ARG A 330 3.06 -14.85 -3.34
CA ARG A 330 2.36 -16.10 -3.06
C ARG A 330 1.18 -15.84 -2.15
N PHE A 331 0.00 -16.27 -2.58
CA PHE A 331 -1.26 -16.14 -1.85
C PHE A 331 -1.73 -17.53 -1.47
N LEU A 332 -1.89 -17.80 -0.18
CA LEU A 332 -2.31 -19.10 0.33
C LEU A 332 -3.60 -18.97 1.14
N VAL A 333 -4.53 -19.89 0.90
CA VAL A 333 -5.80 -19.95 1.63
C VAL A 333 -5.61 -20.72 2.93
N ASN A 334 -5.85 -20.03 4.05
CA ASN A 334 -5.75 -20.59 5.39
C ASN A 334 -7.10 -21.12 5.89
N LEU A 335 -8.19 -20.45 5.49
CA LEU A 335 -9.54 -20.75 5.93
C LEU A 335 -10.55 -20.42 4.82
N ALA A 336 -11.42 -21.38 4.53
CA ALA A 336 -12.60 -21.18 3.70
C ALA A 336 -13.83 -20.84 4.56
N MET A 337 -14.87 -20.24 3.97
CA MET A 337 -16.12 -19.92 4.67
C MET A 337 -16.77 -21.13 5.33
N ASN A 338 -16.59 -22.31 4.74
CA ASN A 338 -17.14 -23.56 5.24
C ASN A 338 -16.07 -24.52 5.75
N ASP A 339 -15.28 -24.07 6.70
CA ASP A 339 -14.41 -24.98 7.43
C ASP A 339 -15.21 -26.16 8.01
N GLY A 340 -14.96 -27.37 7.51
CA GLY A 340 -15.66 -28.60 7.93
C GLY A 340 -16.93 -28.97 7.16
N ALA A 341 -17.30 -28.27 6.08
CA ALA A 341 -18.44 -28.70 5.26
C ALA A 341 -18.06 -29.73 4.17
N SER A 342 -19.08 -30.43 3.68
CA SER A 342 -19.02 -31.43 2.61
C SER A 342 -18.71 -30.87 1.21
N ILE A 343 -17.86 -29.84 1.09
CA ILE A 343 -17.56 -29.17 -0.18
C ILE A 343 -16.04 -29.18 -0.42
N PRO A 344 -15.53 -29.95 -1.40
CA PRO A 344 -14.10 -30.28 -1.49
C PRO A 344 -13.24 -29.21 -2.16
N THR A 345 -13.77 -28.02 -2.45
CA THR A 345 -13.09 -27.01 -3.29
C THR A 345 -13.14 -25.61 -2.67
N ILE A 346 -12.05 -24.86 -2.84
CA ILE A 346 -12.02 -23.40 -2.70
C ILE A 346 -12.22 -22.76 -4.07
N GLN A 347 -12.82 -21.57 -4.11
CA GLN A 347 -12.99 -20.80 -5.35
C GLN A 347 -12.86 -19.29 -5.15
N TYR A 348 -12.48 -18.60 -6.22
CA TYR A 348 -12.56 -17.14 -6.37
C TYR A 348 -12.44 -16.80 -7.86
N SER A 349 -13.04 -15.68 -8.28
CA SER A 349 -13.08 -15.28 -9.69
C SER A 349 -11.96 -14.36 -10.10
N GLU A 350 -11.49 -13.50 -9.20
CA GLU A 350 -10.42 -12.54 -9.48
C GLU A 350 -9.66 -12.23 -8.20
N VAL A 351 -8.39 -11.89 -8.35
CA VAL A 351 -7.55 -11.31 -7.30
C VAL A 351 -6.80 -10.14 -7.89
N GLU A 352 -7.13 -8.95 -7.40
CA GLU A 352 -6.41 -7.73 -7.75
C GLU A 352 -5.31 -7.47 -6.74
N LEU A 353 -4.09 -7.32 -7.24
CA LEU A 353 -2.93 -6.89 -6.48
C LEU A 353 -2.72 -5.41 -6.77
N LEU A 354 -2.70 -4.60 -5.72
CA LEU A 354 -2.66 -3.14 -5.79
C LEU A 354 -1.35 -2.67 -5.17
N GLY A 355 -0.54 -1.94 -5.93
CA GLY A 355 0.83 -1.64 -5.54
C GLY A 355 1.58 -0.73 -6.48
N TYR A 356 2.85 -0.48 -6.13
CA TYR A 356 3.71 0.50 -6.79
C TYR A 356 5.15 0.06 -7.00
#